data_AF-A0A3R6B260-F1
#
_entry.id   AF-A0A3R6B260-F1
#
_cell.length_a   1.000
_cell.length_b   1.000
_cell.length_c   1.000
_cell.angle_alpha   90.00
_cell.angle_beta   90.00
_cell.angle_gamma   90.00
#
_symmetry.space_group_name_H-M   'P 1'
#
loop_
_entity.id
_entity.type
_entity.pdbx_description
1 polymer ?
#
loop_
_entity_poly.entity_id
_entity_poly.type
_entity_poly.pdbx_seq_one_letter_code
_entity_poly.pdbx_strand_id
1 'polypeptide(L)'
;MKKVIFTQDWMAMHPYEKPNEVDQYYTELANEIYHALDEACFTHQFKNVEDAKQLALSIAGYFEDVISGAGIWKTFTAECKKRYGSYLPFYENEDDFVPNTLNEDVPAYDPEEINFADIKFLCWHHYQQSTYIQEAVPFLFSTMTLAAKLAYNLLDKEYETAPENERLITYLSEMPVLENQNEEEEKQLDEIHRRDTLAWFHYGCYFNVGNRQRLQFALQQMANSPQGLTEPMAYSVQMEMTIASRSNLLALTSLEWLEKITAEMLPTSFGRTRNSRRRLRRWRRA
;
A
#
# COMPACT_ATOMS: atom_id res chain seq x y z
N MET A 1 -1.01 22.98 11.07
CA MET A 1 -0.30 22.60 9.84
C MET A 1 -1.17 22.93 8.63
N LYS A 2 -0.57 23.27 7.47
CA LYS A 2 -1.33 23.53 6.23
C LYS A 2 -1.81 22.20 5.65
N LYS A 3 -3.10 22.06 5.32
CA LYS A 3 -3.62 20.86 4.65
C LYS A 3 -3.18 20.86 3.17
N VAL A 4 -2.57 19.76 2.74
CA VAL A 4 -2.09 19.52 1.37
C VAL A 4 -2.81 18.33 0.73
N ILE A 5 -3.22 17.37 1.57
CA ILE A 5 -4.01 16.19 1.21
C ILE A 5 -5.44 16.38 1.70
N PHE A 6 -6.40 16.12 0.84
CA PHE A 6 -7.83 16.23 1.13
C PHE A 6 -8.49 14.84 1.17
N THR A 7 -9.68 14.76 1.76
CA THR A 7 -10.43 13.50 1.87
C THR A 7 -10.68 12.87 0.51
N GLN A 8 -10.86 13.66 -0.55
CA GLN A 8 -11.00 13.12 -1.91
C GLN A 8 -9.76 12.35 -2.38
N ASP A 9 -8.56 12.81 -2.01
CA ASP A 9 -7.30 12.14 -2.36
C ASP A 9 -7.18 10.80 -1.63
N TRP A 10 -7.60 10.75 -0.35
CA TRP A 10 -7.68 9.52 0.44
C TRP A 10 -8.71 8.53 -0.13
N MET A 11 -9.93 9.01 -0.41
CA MET A 11 -11.02 8.19 -0.93
C MET A 11 -10.71 7.62 -2.32
N ALA A 12 -9.89 8.29 -3.13
CA ALA A 12 -9.43 7.77 -4.42
C ALA A 12 -8.59 6.48 -4.31
N MET A 13 -8.09 6.14 -3.12
CA MET A 13 -7.40 4.88 -2.85
C MET A 13 -8.29 3.78 -2.29
N HIS A 14 -9.58 4.05 -2.07
CA HIS A 14 -10.50 3.14 -1.40
C HIS A 14 -11.52 2.55 -2.37
N PRO A 15 -12.04 1.34 -2.09
CA PRO A 15 -13.00 0.69 -2.97
C PRO A 15 -14.45 1.17 -2.75
N TYR A 16 -14.68 2.04 -1.77
CA TYR A 16 -15.99 2.56 -1.39
C TYR A 16 -16.04 4.09 -1.56
N GLU A 17 -17.24 4.64 -1.78
CA GLU A 17 -17.38 6.05 -2.21
C GLU A 17 -17.64 7.04 -1.06
N LYS A 18 -18.31 6.61 0.02
CA LYS A 18 -18.77 7.52 1.06
C LYS A 18 -17.75 7.62 2.20
N PRO A 19 -17.17 8.79 2.46
CA PRO A 19 -16.24 8.95 3.57
C PRO A 19 -16.96 8.90 4.93
N ASN A 20 -16.23 8.50 5.97
CA ASN A 20 -16.66 8.60 7.37
C ASN A 20 -15.52 9.16 8.26
N GLU A 21 -15.72 9.09 9.58
CA GLU A 21 -14.75 9.57 10.57
C GLU A 21 -13.40 8.84 10.53
N VAL A 22 -13.39 7.55 10.14
CA VAL A 22 -12.16 6.75 9.97
C VAL A 22 -11.35 7.30 8.78
N ASP A 23 -12.01 7.56 7.65
CA ASP A 23 -11.33 8.16 6.49
C ASP A 23 -10.79 9.56 6.80
N GLN A 24 -11.53 10.33 7.59
CA GLN A 24 -11.07 11.64 8.04
C GLN A 24 -9.83 11.52 8.94
N TYR A 25 -9.81 10.56 9.87
CA TYR A 25 -8.64 10.29 10.71
C TYR A 25 -7.40 9.98 9.86
N TYR A 26 -7.50 9.05 8.91
CA TYR A 26 -6.35 8.70 8.07
C TYR A 26 -5.97 9.80 7.08
N THR A 27 -6.93 10.63 6.64
CA THR A 27 -6.62 11.84 5.85
C THR A 27 -5.78 12.84 6.66
N GLU A 28 -6.10 13.01 7.95
CA GLU A 28 -5.35 13.89 8.85
C GLU A 28 -3.97 13.31 9.15
N LEU A 29 -3.88 12.02 9.43
CA LEU A 29 -2.61 11.31 9.59
C LEU A 29 -1.73 11.41 8.33
N ALA A 30 -2.30 11.26 7.14
CA ALA A 30 -1.56 11.42 5.88
C ALA A 30 -0.98 12.83 5.73
N ASN A 31 -1.67 13.87 6.20
CA ASN A 31 -1.10 15.22 6.23
C ASN A 31 0.05 15.32 7.23
N GLU A 32 -0.07 14.74 8.43
CA GLU A 32 1.03 14.73 9.41
C GLU A 32 2.26 13.99 8.87
N ILE A 33 2.06 12.85 8.21
CA ILE A 33 3.12 12.12 7.50
C ILE A 33 3.74 13.01 6.43
N TYR A 34 2.95 13.69 5.60
CA TYR A 34 3.48 14.59 4.57
C TYR A 34 4.40 15.66 5.17
N HIS A 35 4.00 16.29 6.27
CA HIS A 35 4.83 17.30 6.96
C HIS A 35 6.09 16.70 7.58
N ALA A 36 6.03 15.47 8.10
CA ALA A 36 7.23 14.76 8.58
C ALA A 36 8.22 14.45 7.44
N LEU A 37 7.71 14.05 6.27
CA LEU A 37 8.54 13.86 5.06
C LEU A 37 9.15 15.19 4.58
N ASP A 38 8.41 16.28 4.69
CA ASP A 38 8.84 17.64 4.32
C ASP A 38 9.92 18.17 5.26
N GLU A 39 9.78 17.94 6.57
CA GLU A 39 10.77 18.27 7.59
C GLU A 39 12.11 17.56 7.32
N ALA A 40 12.05 16.30 6.87
CA ALA A 40 13.22 15.56 6.42
C ALA A 40 13.75 16.01 5.04
N CYS A 41 13.15 17.02 4.41
CA CYS A 41 13.45 17.49 3.05
C CYS A 41 13.29 16.42 1.95
N PHE A 42 12.51 15.36 2.21
CA PHE A 42 12.33 14.25 1.29
C PHE A 42 11.29 14.54 0.20
N THR A 43 10.28 15.35 0.51
CA THR A 43 9.28 15.86 -0.46
C THR A 43 9.94 16.58 -1.64
N HIS A 44 11.04 17.30 -1.40
CA HIS A 44 11.80 18.02 -2.42
C HIS A 44 12.61 17.12 -3.37
N GLN A 45 12.70 15.82 -3.07
CA GLN A 45 13.36 14.84 -3.95
C GLN A 45 12.43 14.37 -5.09
N PHE A 46 11.13 14.62 -4.97
CA PHE A 46 10.17 14.29 -6.02
C PHE A 46 10.10 15.41 -7.06
N LYS A 47 9.87 15.03 -8.33
CA LYS A 47 9.72 15.99 -9.43
C LYS A 47 8.45 16.83 -9.29
N ASN A 48 7.40 16.26 -8.72
CA ASN A 48 6.14 16.94 -8.50
C ASN A 48 5.63 16.68 -7.06
N VAL A 49 4.80 17.60 -6.57
CA VAL A 49 4.20 17.53 -5.23
C VAL A 49 3.23 16.35 -5.10
N GLU A 50 2.65 15.90 -6.21
CA GLU A 50 1.64 14.83 -6.21
C GLU A 50 2.26 13.46 -5.85
N ASP A 51 3.48 13.19 -6.29
CA ASP A 51 4.22 11.98 -5.93
C ASP A 51 4.55 11.96 -4.43
N ALA A 52 4.92 13.11 -3.86
CA ALA A 52 5.16 13.26 -2.42
C ALA A 52 3.88 13.06 -1.60
N LYS A 53 2.74 13.61 -2.05
CA LYS A 53 1.43 13.33 -1.46
C LYS A 53 1.06 11.85 -1.55
N GLN A 54 1.27 11.23 -2.70
CA GLN A 54 0.95 9.82 -2.91
C GLN A 54 1.79 8.91 -2.00
N LEU A 55 3.05 9.26 -1.70
CA LEU A 55 3.84 8.56 -0.69
C LEU A 55 3.22 8.71 0.71
N ALA A 56 2.85 9.92 1.13
CA ALA A 56 2.25 10.12 2.44
C ALA A 56 0.92 9.38 2.60
N LEU A 57 0.08 9.42 1.56
CA LEU A 57 -1.15 8.63 1.45
C LEU A 57 -0.86 7.12 1.55
N SER A 58 0.19 6.63 0.89
CA SER A 58 0.48 5.20 0.86
C SER A 58 1.10 4.68 2.16
N ILE A 59 1.85 5.52 2.89
CA ILE A 59 2.29 5.22 4.26
C ILE A 59 1.07 5.14 5.20
N ALA A 60 0.11 6.06 5.08
CA ALA A 60 -1.13 6.00 5.84
C ALA A 60 -1.98 4.76 5.47
N GLY A 61 -2.05 4.39 4.19
CA GLY A 61 -2.74 3.18 3.72
C GLY A 61 -2.08 1.89 4.20
N TYR A 62 -0.75 1.84 4.25
CA TYR A 62 -0.02 0.75 4.90
C TYR A 62 -0.38 0.65 6.39
N PHE A 63 -0.40 1.78 7.09
CA PHE A 63 -0.75 1.81 8.50
C PHE A 63 -2.20 1.34 8.74
N GLU A 64 -3.14 1.80 7.92
CA GLU A 64 -4.53 1.34 7.95
C GLU A 64 -4.64 -0.17 7.72
N ASP A 65 -3.91 -0.71 6.74
CA ASP A 65 -3.88 -2.15 6.45
C ASP A 65 -3.40 -2.96 7.66
N VAL A 66 -2.31 -2.54 8.31
CA VAL A 66 -1.79 -3.19 9.52
C VAL A 66 -2.77 -3.08 10.69
N ILE A 67 -3.32 -1.89 10.96
CA ILE A 67 -4.25 -1.65 12.08
C ILE A 67 -5.56 -2.41 11.87
N SER A 68 -6.13 -2.36 10.68
CA SER A 68 -7.38 -3.04 10.34
C SER A 68 -7.19 -4.55 10.16
N GLY A 69 -5.96 -4.99 9.88
CA GLY A 69 -5.65 -6.38 9.56
C GLY A 69 -6.20 -6.80 8.21
N ALA A 70 -6.08 -5.95 7.18
CA ALA A 70 -6.44 -6.31 5.81
C ALA A 70 -5.41 -7.27 5.17
N GLY A 71 -4.21 -7.40 5.76
CA GLY A 71 -3.25 -8.43 5.39
C GLY A 71 -2.56 -8.23 4.04
N ILE A 72 -2.71 -7.06 3.41
CA ILE A 72 -2.10 -6.78 2.10
C ILE A 72 -0.57 -6.80 2.23
N TRP A 73 -0.04 -5.99 3.16
CA TRP A 73 1.39 -5.92 3.44
C TRP A 73 1.93 -7.22 4.01
N LYS A 74 1.19 -7.83 4.94
CA LYS A 74 1.58 -9.09 5.56
C LYS A 74 1.77 -10.19 4.52
N THR A 75 0.86 -10.28 3.55
CA THR A 75 0.96 -11.25 2.45
C THR A 75 2.21 -10.99 1.61
N PHE A 76 2.53 -9.72 1.34
CA PHE A 76 3.75 -9.35 0.62
C PHE A 76 5.03 -9.79 1.36
N THR A 77 5.13 -9.48 2.64
CA THR A 77 6.35 -9.79 3.41
C THR A 77 6.48 -11.30 3.69
N ALA A 78 5.36 -12.03 3.81
CA ALA A 78 5.35 -13.49 3.85
C ALA A 78 5.85 -14.11 2.53
N GLU A 79 5.43 -13.60 1.37
CA GLU A 79 5.93 -14.04 0.07
C GLU A 79 7.42 -13.71 -0.11
N CYS A 80 7.89 -12.56 0.35
CA CYS A 80 9.32 -12.24 0.40
C CYS A 80 10.09 -13.25 1.27
N LYS A 81 9.60 -13.53 2.50
CA LYS A 81 10.25 -14.48 3.41
C LYS A 81 10.33 -15.87 2.80
N LYS A 82 9.27 -16.31 2.12
CA LYS A 82 9.21 -17.60 1.42
C LYS A 82 10.20 -17.70 0.26
N ARG A 83 10.37 -16.62 -0.52
CA ARG A 83 11.21 -16.62 -1.74
C ARG A 83 12.69 -16.35 -1.44
N TYR A 84 12.97 -15.43 -0.52
CA TYR A 84 14.30 -14.86 -0.32
C TYR A 84 14.87 -15.15 1.07
N GLY A 85 14.06 -15.67 1.99
CA GLY A 85 14.48 -15.87 3.37
C GLY A 85 14.48 -14.60 4.21
N SER A 86 14.05 -13.44 3.67
CA SER A 86 13.88 -12.17 4.38
C SER A 86 12.51 -11.53 4.14
N TYR A 87 12.01 -10.74 5.11
CA TYR A 87 10.66 -10.15 5.03
C TYR A 87 10.56 -9.00 4.02
N LEU A 88 11.64 -8.27 3.81
CA LEU A 88 11.76 -7.24 2.80
C LEU A 88 12.97 -7.52 1.91
N PRO A 89 12.95 -7.09 0.65
CA PRO A 89 14.08 -7.25 -0.28
C PRO A 89 15.19 -6.21 0.00
N PHE A 90 15.56 -6.06 1.27
CA PHE A 90 16.72 -5.32 1.75
C PHE A 90 17.65 -6.26 2.53
N TYR A 91 18.86 -5.80 2.83
CA TYR A 91 19.80 -6.55 3.67
C TYR A 91 19.26 -6.65 5.12
N GLU A 92 19.05 -7.86 5.63
CA GLU A 92 18.67 -8.06 7.06
C GLU A 92 19.76 -7.53 8.02
N ASN A 93 21.00 -7.43 7.56
CA ASN A 93 22.15 -6.90 8.31
C ASN A 93 22.64 -5.56 7.73
N GLU A 94 21.74 -4.66 7.36
CA GLU A 94 22.10 -3.36 6.76
C GLU A 94 23.18 -2.62 7.58
N ASP A 95 23.13 -2.69 8.91
CA ASP A 95 24.09 -2.04 9.83
C ASP A 95 25.53 -2.56 9.68
N ASP A 96 25.72 -3.82 9.26
CA ASP A 96 27.04 -4.40 9.00
C ASP A 96 27.70 -3.80 7.75
N PHE A 97 26.88 -3.26 6.83
CA PHE A 97 27.33 -2.76 5.53
C PHE A 97 27.24 -1.24 5.40
N VAL A 98 26.31 -0.61 6.13
CA VAL A 98 26.00 0.82 6.07
C VAL A 98 25.94 1.37 7.50
N PRO A 99 27.05 1.93 8.02
CA PRO A 99 27.05 2.56 9.33
C PRO A 99 26.08 3.74 9.36
N ASN A 100 25.04 3.67 10.20
CA ASN A 100 24.07 4.75 10.36
C ASN A 100 23.56 4.84 11.80
N THR A 101 23.69 6.02 12.42
CA THR A 101 23.24 6.26 13.81
C THR A 101 21.73 6.27 13.97
N LEU A 102 20.96 6.36 12.88
CA LEU A 102 19.48 6.34 12.91
C LEU A 102 18.90 4.94 13.16
N ASN A 103 19.72 3.89 13.00
CA ASN A 103 19.32 2.49 13.16
C ASN A 103 19.62 1.91 14.56
N GLU A 104 20.34 2.64 15.42
CA GLU A 104 20.93 2.11 16.67
C GLU A 104 19.91 1.60 17.72
N ASP A 105 18.62 1.90 17.57
CA ASP A 105 17.54 1.51 18.51
C ASP A 105 16.31 0.90 17.81
N VAL A 106 16.48 0.24 16.66
CA VAL A 106 15.34 -0.35 15.93
C VAL A 106 15.08 -1.78 16.42
N PRO A 107 13.85 -2.11 16.88
CA PRO A 107 13.52 -3.48 17.25
C PRO A 107 13.69 -4.46 16.08
N ALA A 108 13.93 -5.73 16.40
CA ALA A 108 13.91 -6.80 15.40
C ALA A 108 12.56 -6.83 14.67
N TYR A 109 12.59 -7.14 13.37
CA TYR A 109 11.41 -7.18 12.52
C TYR A 109 10.33 -8.13 13.08
N ASP A 110 9.12 -7.62 13.29
CA ASP A 110 7.95 -8.38 13.71
C ASP A 110 6.85 -8.27 12.63
N PRO A 111 6.48 -9.35 11.94
CA PRO A 111 5.48 -9.32 10.87
C PRO A 111 4.06 -8.98 11.34
N GLU A 112 3.81 -8.96 12.65
CA GLU A 112 2.51 -8.60 13.24
C GLU A 112 2.46 -7.14 13.75
N GLU A 113 3.55 -6.38 13.60
CA GLU A 113 3.64 -4.96 13.99
C GLU A 113 4.03 -4.06 12.82
N ILE A 114 3.94 -2.74 13.01
CA ILE A 114 4.61 -1.82 12.10
C ILE A 114 6.13 -1.92 12.27
N ASN A 115 6.88 -2.00 11.17
CA ASN A 115 8.34 -1.96 11.22
C ASN A 115 8.90 -0.73 10.53
N PHE A 116 10.00 -0.21 11.07
CA PHE A 116 10.74 0.88 10.45
C PHE A 116 11.21 0.52 9.03
N ALA A 117 11.61 -0.74 8.83
CA ALA A 117 12.01 -1.25 7.53
C ALA A 117 10.88 -1.19 6.48
N ASP A 118 9.62 -1.37 6.89
CA ASP A 118 8.46 -1.27 6.00
C ASP A 118 8.31 0.17 5.47
N ILE A 119 8.45 1.16 6.35
CA ILE A 119 8.38 2.58 5.96
C ILE A 119 9.55 2.96 5.05
N LYS A 120 10.76 2.48 5.35
CA LYS A 120 11.92 2.66 4.46
C LYS A 120 11.65 2.07 3.08
N PHE A 121 11.04 0.89 3.00
CA PHE A 121 10.66 0.28 1.73
C PHE A 121 9.69 1.15 0.95
N LEU A 122 8.62 1.63 1.60
CA LEU A 122 7.63 2.48 0.96
C LEU A 122 8.27 3.76 0.41
N CYS A 123 9.14 4.43 1.18
CA CYS A 123 9.87 5.61 0.70
C CYS A 123 10.72 5.29 -0.55
N TRP A 124 11.50 4.21 -0.51
CA TRP A 124 12.33 3.77 -1.63
C TRP A 124 11.50 3.42 -2.87
N HIS A 125 10.46 2.60 -2.68
CA HIS A 125 9.62 2.10 -3.75
C HIS A 125 8.89 3.24 -4.45
N HIS A 126 8.28 4.17 -3.70
CA HIS A 126 7.65 5.36 -4.28
C HIS A 126 8.63 6.23 -5.04
N TYR A 127 9.83 6.47 -4.48
CA TYR A 127 10.84 7.26 -5.15
C TYR A 127 11.22 6.64 -6.51
N GLN A 128 11.44 5.32 -6.55
CA GLN A 128 11.70 4.58 -7.80
C GLN A 128 10.54 4.65 -8.80
N GLN A 129 9.30 4.51 -8.34
CA GLN A 129 8.13 4.59 -9.23
C GLN A 129 7.88 6.01 -9.77
N SER A 130 8.18 7.05 -8.97
CA SER A 130 7.96 8.47 -9.34
C SER A 130 8.97 8.99 -10.35
N THR A 131 10.20 8.46 -10.35
CA THR A 131 11.28 9.03 -11.15
C THR A 131 11.23 8.59 -12.60
N TYR A 132 10.64 7.42 -12.92
CA TYR A 132 10.49 6.78 -14.25
C TYR A 132 11.76 6.70 -15.12
N ILE A 133 12.87 7.28 -14.65
CA ILE A 133 14.16 7.39 -15.30
C ILE A 133 15.11 6.44 -14.57
N GLN A 134 15.92 5.72 -15.35
CA GLN A 134 16.97 4.79 -14.91
C GLN A 134 18.17 5.52 -14.28
N GLU A 135 17.94 6.55 -13.46
CA GLU A 135 19.01 7.13 -12.66
C GLU A 135 19.32 6.18 -11.50
N ALA A 136 20.61 5.96 -11.23
CA ALA A 136 21.02 5.20 -10.05
C ALA A 136 20.37 5.82 -8.82
N VAL A 137 19.76 4.99 -7.96
CA VAL A 137 19.20 5.44 -6.68
C VAL A 137 20.27 6.30 -6.01
N PRO A 138 20.04 7.62 -5.82
CA PRO A 138 21.11 8.46 -5.32
C PRO A 138 21.48 8.01 -3.90
N PHE A 139 22.58 8.53 -3.37
CA PHE A 139 23.07 8.30 -1.99
C PHE A 139 22.09 8.74 -0.87
N LEU A 140 20.79 8.86 -1.17
CA LEU A 140 19.64 9.26 -0.37
C LEU A 140 19.36 8.36 0.84
N PHE A 141 20.22 7.40 1.16
CA PHE A 141 20.04 6.56 2.35
C PHE A 141 19.85 7.42 3.60
N SER A 142 20.56 8.54 3.77
CA SER A 142 20.40 9.39 4.96
C SER A 142 19.07 10.14 5.01
N THR A 143 18.71 10.90 3.95
CA THR A 143 17.46 11.67 3.90
C THR A 143 16.22 10.77 3.93
N MET A 144 16.23 9.68 3.16
CA MET A 144 15.15 8.69 3.14
C MET A 144 15.01 7.99 4.49
N THR A 145 16.13 7.60 5.13
CA THR A 145 16.09 6.95 6.45
C THR A 145 15.55 7.91 7.51
N LEU A 146 15.96 9.18 7.48
CA LEU A 146 15.41 10.20 8.39
C LEU A 146 13.90 10.38 8.17
N ALA A 147 13.46 10.52 6.91
CA ALA A 147 12.05 10.67 6.55
C ALA A 147 11.22 9.47 7.02
N ALA A 148 11.72 8.25 6.77
CA ALA A 148 11.09 7.03 7.25
C ALA A 148 11.05 6.97 8.78
N LYS A 149 12.06 7.49 9.48
CA LYS A 149 12.13 7.46 10.95
C LYS A 149 11.11 8.41 11.57
N LEU A 150 11.00 9.63 11.02
CA LEU A 150 9.99 10.59 11.45
C LEU A 150 8.57 10.06 11.21
N ALA A 151 8.30 9.48 10.04
CA ALA A 151 7.02 8.84 9.75
C ALA A 151 6.76 7.64 10.66
N TYR A 152 7.74 6.75 10.87
CA TYR A 152 7.61 5.61 11.79
C TYR A 152 7.29 6.05 13.22
N ASN A 153 7.98 7.05 13.75
CA ASN A 153 7.74 7.56 15.11
C ASN A 153 6.32 8.12 15.26
N LEU A 154 5.80 8.77 14.23
CA LEU A 154 4.43 9.25 14.18
C LEU A 154 3.43 8.07 14.22
N LEU A 155 3.62 7.07 13.37
CA LEU A 155 2.77 5.88 13.34
C LEU A 155 2.83 5.10 14.67
N ASP A 156 4.02 4.98 15.26
CA ASP A 156 4.22 4.27 16.52
C ASP A 156 3.49 4.93 17.69
N LYS A 157 3.43 6.26 17.69
CA LYS A 157 2.64 7.03 18.66
C LYS A 157 1.15 6.77 18.52
N GLU A 158 0.65 6.68 17.28
CA GLU A 158 -0.78 6.50 16.97
C GLU A 158 -1.23 5.03 17.00
N TYR A 159 -0.30 4.06 16.99
CA TYR A 159 -0.56 2.63 16.82
C TYR A 159 -1.64 2.06 17.75
N GLU A 160 -1.67 2.53 19.00
CA GLU A 160 -2.61 2.02 20.01
C GLU A 160 -4.00 2.66 19.93
N THR A 161 -4.12 3.83 19.29
CA THR A 161 -5.34 4.65 19.25
C THR A 161 -6.00 4.70 17.88
N ALA A 162 -5.26 4.36 16.82
CA ALA A 162 -5.77 4.38 15.45
C ALA A 162 -7.03 3.49 15.30
N PRO A 163 -8.07 3.99 14.62
CA PRO A 163 -9.30 3.25 14.35
C PRO A 163 -9.09 2.19 13.27
N GLU A 164 -9.76 1.05 13.42
CA GLU A 164 -9.80 -0.01 12.41
C GLU A 164 -10.82 0.36 11.32
N ASN A 165 -10.49 0.09 10.05
CA ASN A 165 -11.41 0.26 8.93
C ASN A 165 -12.17 -1.04 8.65
N GLU A 166 -13.25 -1.26 9.40
CA GLU A 166 -14.10 -2.44 9.25
C GLU A 166 -14.70 -2.55 7.83
N ARG A 167 -14.95 -1.43 7.14
CA ARG A 167 -15.53 -1.44 5.78
C ARG A 167 -14.57 -2.02 4.75
N LEU A 168 -13.27 -1.71 4.86
CA LEU A 168 -12.26 -2.31 4.00
C LEU A 168 -12.21 -3.83 4.21
N ILE A 169 -12.29 -4.28 5.46
CA ILE A 169 -12.31 -5.71 5.80
C ILE A 169 -13.57 -6.38 5.24
N THR A 170 -14.74 -5.79 5.45
CA THR A 170 -16.01 -6.30 4.89
C THR A 170 -15.93 -6.40 3.38
N TYR A 171 -15.49 -5.34 2.70
CA TYR A 171 -15.36 -5.31 1.24
C TYR A 171 -14.45 -6.44 0.71
N LEU A 172 -13.29 -6.67 1.34
CA LEU A 172 -12.37 -7.73 0.93
C LEU A 172 -12.89 -9.14 1.27
N SER A 173 -13.66 -9.27 2.35
CA SER A 173 -14.22 -10.56 2.79
C SER A 173 -15.43 -11.00 1.97
N GLU A 174 -16.17 -10.04 1.40
CA GLU A 174 -17.31 -10.27 0.52
C GLU A 174 -16.88 -10.56 -0.93
N MET A 175 -15.57 -10.57 -1.23
CA MET A 175 -15.08 -10.89 -2.55
C MET A 175 -15.47 -12.34 -2.91
N PRO A 176 -16.17 -12.58 -4.04
CA PRO A 176 -16.75 -13.88 -4.32
C PRO A 176 -15.65 -14.86 -4.69
N VAL A 177 -15.68 -16.05 -4.09
CA VAL A 177 -14.86 -17.19 -4.50
C VAL A 177 -15.55 -17.84 -5.69
N LEU A 178 -14.79 -18.19 -6.73
CA LEU A 178 -15.29 -18.94 -7.89
C LEU A 178 -15.67 -20.37 -7.47
N GLU A 179 -16.77 -20.52 -6.75
CA GLU A 179 -17.42 -21.80 -6.54
C GLU A 179 -18.61 -21.92 -7.51
N ASN A 180 -18.89 -23.15 -7.92
CA ASN A 180 -19.95 -23.47 -8.88
C ASN A 180 -21.34 -23.18 -8.26
N GLN A 181 -21.76 -21.92 -8.28
CA GLN A 181 -23.09 -21.50 -7.84
C GLN A 181 -24.12 -21.67 -8.96
N ASN A 182 -25.40 -21.77 -8.60
CA ASN A 182 -26.47 -22.29 -9.46
C ASN A 182 -27.38 -21.22 -10.07
N GLU A 183 -27.20 -19.92 -9.76
CA GLU A 183 -28.10 -18.84 -10.20
C GLU A 183 -27.36 -17.78 -11.05
N GLU A 184 -27.93 -17.39 -12.21
CA GLU A 184 -27.26 -16.54 -13.21
C GLU A 184 -27.12 -15.07 -12.80
N GLU A 185 -28.06 -14.53 -12.00
CA GLU A 185 -28.01 -13.14 -11.53
C GLU A 185 -26.97 -12.93 -10.43
N GLU A 186 -26.83 -13.91 -9.52
CA GLU A 186 -25.81 -13.92 -8.47
C GLU A 186 -24.39 -13.96 -9.09
N LYS A 187 -24.20 -14.78 -10.13
CA LYS A 187 -22.95 -14.82 -10.90
C LYS A 187 -22.57 -13.49 -11.53
N GLN A 188 -23.53 -12.73 -12.06
CA GLN A 188 -23.25 -11.44 -12.68
C GLN A 188 -22.83 -10.38 -11.65
N LEU A 189 -23.51 -10.33 -10.50
CA LEU A 189 -23.14 -9.43 -9.41
C LEU A 189 -21.76 -9.78 -8.85
N ASP A 190 -21.45 -11.06 -8.72
CA ASP A 190 -20.15 -11.54 -8.28
C ASP A 190 -19.03 -11.18 -9.26
N GLU A 191 -19.29 -11.33 -10.56
CA GLU A 191 -18.34 -10.93 -11.61
C GLU A 191 -18.06 -9.43 -11.60
N ILE A 192 -19.10 -8.60 -11.41
CA ILE A 192 -18.96 -7.14 -11.31
C ILE A 192 -18.14 -6.78 -10.06
N HIS A 193 -18.48 -7.34 -8.90
CA HIS A 193 -17.78 -7.05 -7.65
C HIS A 193 -16.30 -7.44 -7.75
N ARG A 194 -16.01 -8.64 -8.26
CA ARG A 194 -14.64 -9.12 -8.49
C ARG A 194 -13.86 -8.23 -9.46
N ARG A 195 -14.49 -7.78 -10.55
CA ARG A 195 -13.87 -6.87 -11.53
C ARG A 195 -13.53 -5.54 -10.88
N ASP A 196 -14.44 -4.98 -10.10
CA ASP A 196 -14.27 -3.68 -9.47
C ASP A 196 -13.22 -3.76 -8.34
N THR A 197 -13.19 -4.85 -7.57
CA THR A 197 -12.12 -5.15 -6.60
C THR A 197 -10.76 -5.29 -7.29
N LEU A 198 -10.70 -6.00 -8.43
CA LEU A 198 -9.46 -6.16 -9.19
C LEU A 198 -8.96 -4.81 -9.73
N ALA A 199 -9.85 -3.99 -10.27
CA ALA A 199 -9.52 -2.66 -10.77
C ALA A 199 -9.06 -1.71 -9.64
N TRP A 200 -9.77 -1.71 -8.51
CA TRP A 200 -9.36 -0.97 -7.31
C TRP A 200 -8.00 -1.44 -6.81
N PHE A 201 -7.79 -2.75 -6.66
CA PHE A 201 -6.52 -3.28 -6.17
C PHE A 201 -5.38 -2.88 -7.11
N HIS A 202 -5.59 -2.96 -8.43
CA HIS A 202 -4.56 -2.65 -9.40
C HIS A 202 -4.22 -1.15 -9.50
N TYR A 203 -5.20 -0.24 -9.43
CA TYR A 203 -5.00 1.21 -9.67
C TYR A 203 -5.18 2.10 -8.46
N GLY A 204 -5.97 1.68 -7.48
CA GLY A 204 -6.38 2.44 -6.30
C GLY A 204 -5.59 2.10 -5.05
N CYS A 205 -5.33 0.82 -4.80
CA CYS A 205 -4.66 0.35 -3.59
C CYS A 205 -3.25 0.95 -3.43
N TYR A 206 -2.93 1.35 -2.19
CA TYR A 206 -1.63 1.91 -1.82
C TYR A 206 -0.44 1.03 -2.23
N PHE A 207 -0.67 -0.29 -2.30
CA PHE A 207 0.34 -1.30 -2.60
C PHE A 207 0.87 -1.22 -4.04
N ASN A 208 0.01 -0.88 -5.01
CA ASN A 208 0.30 -0.98 -6.45
C ASN A 208 0.67 0.37 -7.08
N VAL A 209 1.67 1.00 -6.47
CA VAL A 209 2.19 2.32 -6.86
C VAL A 209 2.66 2.35 -8.32
N GLY A 210 2.28 3.40 -9.04
CA GLY A 210 2.72 3.66 -10.41
C GLY A 210 1.84 3.01 -11.50
N ASN A 211 0.97 2.05 -11.18
CA ASN A 211 0.06 1.45 -12.18
C ASN A 211 -0.91 2.47 -12.79
N ARG A 212 -1.41 3.41 -11.97
CA ARG A 212 -2.26 4.52 -12.45
C ARG A 212 -1.52 5.42 -13.45
N GLN A 213 -0.26 5.74 -13.16
CA GLN A 213 0.60 6.50 -14.07
C GLN A 213 0.91 5.72 -15.35
N ARG A 214 1.15 4.40 -15.27
CA ARG A 214 1.29 3.51 -16.45
C ARG A 214 0.06 3.56 -17.35
N LEU A 215 -1.13 3.47 -16.76
CA LEU A 215 -2.38 3.58 -17.50
C LEU A 215 -2.50 4.96 -18.16
N GLN A 216 -2.26 6.04 -17.41
CA GLN A 216 -2.30 7.39 -17.97
C GLN A 216 -1.35 7.55 -19.16
N PHE A 217 -0.13 7.03 -19.06
CA PHE A 217 0.85 7.05 -20.15
C PHE A 217 0.38 6.23 -21.36
N ALA A 218 -0.17 5.03 -21.16
CA ALA A 218 -0.72 4.21 -22.23
C ALA A 218 -1.89 4.91 -22.94
N LEU A 219 -2.83 5.50 -22.17
CA LEU A 219 -3.95 6.26 -22.70
C LEU A 219 -3.50 7.50 -23.48
N GLN A 220 -2.50 8.23 -22.99
CA GLN A 220 -1.92 9.39 -23.69
C GLN A 220 -1.24 8.99 -25.00
N GLN A 221 -0.47 7.90 -25.02
CA GLN A 221 0.14 7.39 -26.25
C GLN A 221 -0.92 7.03 -27.30
N MET A 222 -2.01 6.37 -26.90
CA MET A 222 -3.12 6.05 -27.80
C MET A 222 -3.87 7.29 -28.28
N ALA A 223 -4.10 8.28 -27.40
CA ALA A 223 -4.73 9.54 -27.78
C ALA A 223 -3.90 10.32 -28.83
N ASN A 224 -2.58 10.20 -28.77
CA ASN A 224 -1.66 10.80 -29.73
C ASN A 224 -1.47 9.95 -31.01
N SER A 225 -2.06 8.76 -31.10
CA SER A 225 -1.97 7.89 -32.28
C SER A 225 -2.91 8.35 -33.40
N PRO A 226 -2.65 7.99 -34.67
CA PRO A 226 -3.53 8.33 -35.79
C PRO A 226 -4.95 7.76 -35.66
N GLN A 227 -5.11 6.65 -34.93
CA GLN A 227 -6.43 6.06 -34.66
C GLN A 227 -7.26 6.87 -33.65
N GLY A 228 -6.61 7.72 -32.84
CA GLY A 228 -7.22 8.41 -31.72
C GLY A 228 -7.58 7.48 -30.55
N LEU A 229 -8.10 8.07 -29.48
CA LEU A 229 -8.59 7.33 -28.30
C LEU A 229 -10.12 7.35 -28.29
N THR A 230 -10.73 6.17 -28.27
CA THR A 230 -12.17 6.01 -28.03
C THR A 230 -12.41 5.42 -26.64
N GLU A 231 -13.61 5.64 -26.09
CA GLU A 231 -13.99 5.12 -24.77
C GLU A 231 -13.93 3.58 -24.69
N PRO A 232 -14.39 2.79 -25.69
CA PRO A 232 -14.21 1.34 -25.67
C PRO A 232 -12.74 0.89 -25.69
N MET A 233 -11.86 1.63 -26.38
CA MET A 233 -10.42 1.34 -26.38
C MET A 233 -9.80 1.63 -25.01
N ALA A 234 -10.16 2.76 -24.39
CA ALA A 234 -9.69 3.12 -23.05
C ALA A 234 -10.08 2.05 -22.03
N TYR A 235 -11.35 1.61 -22.06
CA TYR A 235 -11.85 0.54 -21.20
C TYR A 235 -11.12 -0.79 -21.45
N SER A 236 -10.92 -1.17 -22.71
CA SER A 236 -10.22 -2.42 -23.06
C SER A 236 -8.80 -2.44 -22.51
N VAL A 237 -8.04 -1.37 -22.68
CA VAL A 237 -6.65 -1.28 -22.18
C VAL A 237 -6.62 -1.27 -20.66
N GLN A 238 -7.54 -0.55 -20.02
CA GLN A 238 -7.67 -0.57 -18.57
C GLN A 238 -7.90 -2.00 -18.07
N MET A 239 -8.80 -2.75 -18.69
CA MET A 239 -9.09 -4.14 -18.29
C MET A 239 -7.94 -5.11 -18.60
N GLU A 240 -7.29 -4.96 -19.75
CA GLU A 240 -6.15 -5.81 -20.10
C GLU A 240 -5.00 -5.65 -19.09
N MET A 241 -4.72 -4.40 -18.69
CA MET A 241 -3.68 -4.11 -17.71
C MET A 241 -4.01 -4.68 -16.32
N THR A 242 -5.26 -4.62 -15.85
CA THR A 242 -5.62 -5.19 -14.54
C THR A 242 -5.45 -6.71 -14.49
N ILE A 243 -5.68 -7.39 -15.62
CA ILE A 243 -5.60 -8.85 -15.74
C ILE A 243 -4.17 -9.33 -15.97
N ALA A 244 -3.45 -8.70 -16.91
CA ALA A 244 -2.20 -9.26 -17.45
C ALA A 244 -0.92 -8.57 -16.95
N SER A 245 -1.02 -7.35 -16.40
CA SER A 245 0.17 -6.60 -15.97
C SER A 245 0.89 -7.29 -14.82
N ARG A 246 2.22 -7.39 -14.95
CA ARG A 246 3.16 -7.87 -13.93
C ARG A 246 4.03 -6.76 -13.36
N SER A 247 3.52 -5.53 -13.39
CA SER A 247 4.23 -4.35 -12.86
C SER A 247 4.16 -4.24 -11.33
N ASN A 248 3.37 -5.12 -10.67
CA ASN A 248 3.28 -5.15 -9.22
C ASN A 248 4.52 -5.80 -8.60
N LEU A 249 4.64 -5.66 -7.27
CA LEU A 249 5.71 -6.29 -6.51
C LEU A 249 5.75 -7.80 -6.75
N LEU A 250 6.97 -8.34 -6.81
CA LEU A 250 7.28 -9.75 -7.10
C LEU A 250 6.80 -10.27 -8.47
N ALA A 251 6.49 -9.36 -9.41
CA ALA A 251 5.99 -9.66 -10.75
C ALA A 251 4.72 -10.53 -10.78
N LEU A 252 3.94 -10.49 -9.70
CA LEU A 252 2.63 -11.12 -9.64
C LEU A 252 1.57 -10.20 -10.26
N THR A 253 0.59 -10.80 -10.92
CA THR A 253 -0.61 -10.08 -11.37
C THR A 253 -1.45 -9.62 -10.18
N SER A 254 -2.35 -8.68 -10.40
CA SER A 254 -3.25 -8.21 -9.34
C SER A 254 -4.21 -9.30 -8.86
N LEU A 255 -4.59 -10.24 -9.74
CA LEU A 255 -5.40 -11.39 -9.38
C LEU A 255 -4.61 -12.35 -8.46
N GLU A 256 -3.39 -12.71 -8.84
CA GLU A 256 -2.52 -13.58 -8.02
C GLU A 256 -2.27 -12.99 -6.62
N TRP A 257 -2.18 -11.66 -6.50
CA TRP A 257 -2.10 -10.99 -5.21
C TRP A 257 -3.40 -11.10 -4.41
N LEU A 258 -4.54 -10.77 -5.00
CA LEU A 258 -5.84 -10.86 -4.33
C LEU A 258 -6.15 -12.28 -3.85
N GLU A 259 -5.83 -13.31 -4.63
CA GLU A 259 -5.96 -14.71 -4.23
C GLU A 259 -5.13 -15.04 -3.00
N LYS A 260 -3.89 -14.52 -2.92
CA LYS A 260 -3.01 -14.73 -1.76
C LYS A 260 -3.52 -13.98 -0.52
N ILE A 261 -3.98 -12.75 -0.68
CA ILE A 261 -4.48 -11.91 0.42
C ILE A 261 -5.75 -12.54 1.02
N THR A 262 -6.69 -12.94 0.16
CA THR A 262 -7.94 -13.58 0.61
C THR A 262 -7.70 -14.95 1.24
N ALA A 263 -6.72 -15.72 0.76
CA ALA A 263 -6.32 -16.97 1.40
C ALA A 263 -5.76 -16.77 2.83
N GLU A 264 -5.06 -15.66 3.09
CA GLU A 264 -4.55 -15.32 4.44
C GLU A 264 -5.67 -14.76 5.35
N MET A 265 -6.71 -14.14 4.77
CA MET A 265 -7.88 -13.64 5.50
C MET A 265 -8.82 -14.76 5.97
N LEU A 266 -8.99 -15.80 5.14
CA LEU A 266 -9.80 -16.95 5.50
C LEU A 266 -9.17 -17.62 6.73
N PRO A 267 -9.90 -17.75 7.86
CA PRO A 267 -9.32 -18.35 9.03
C PRO A 267 -9.01 -19.81 8.71
N THR A 268 -7.72 -20.13 8.53
CA THR A 268 -7.22 -21.47 8.84
C THR A 268 -7.76 -21.77 10.24
N SER A 269 -8.64 -22.77 10.30
CA SER A 269 -9.24 -23.30 11.51
C SER A 269 -8.28 -23.20 12.70
N PHE A 270 -8.77 -22.64 13.81
CA PHE A 270 -8.12 -22.38 15.12
C PHE A 270 -7.75 -20.92 15.42
N GLY A 271 -8.80 -20.19 15.81
CA GLY A 271 -8.85 -19.16 16.85
C GLY A 271 -7.55 -18.57 17.39
N ARG A 272 -7.32 -17.30 17.04
CA ARG A 272 -6.73 -16.31 17.96
C ARG A 272 -7.54 -15.01 17.87
N THR A 273 -8.13 -14.62 18.99
CA THR A 273 -8.92 -13.40 19.13
C THR A 273 -8.07 -12.14 18.93
N ARG A 274 -8.49 -11.31 17.96
CA ARG A 274 -7.94 -10.00 17.51
C ARG A 274 -7.58 -9.03 18.66
N ASN A 275 -8.29 -9.10 19.80
CA ASN A 275 -8.12 -8.24 20.97
C ASN A 275 -6.88 -8.49 21.87
N SER A 276 -6.06 -9.49 21.54
CA SER A 276 -4.84 -9.80 22.31
C SER A 276 -3.60 -8.99 21.88
N ARG A 277 -3.63 -8.37 20.69
CA ARG A 277 -2.47 -7.77 20.00
C ARG A 277 -1.97 -6.47 20.63
N ARG A 278 -2.87 -5.51 20.90
CA ARG A 278 -2.56 -4.23 21.58
C ARG A 278 -2.06 -4.40 23.02
N ARG A 279 -2.48 -5.48 23.71
CA ARG A 279 -2.05 -5.76 25.08
C ARG A 279 -0.59 -6.26 25.18
N LEU A 280 -0.05 -6.94 24.16
CA LEU A 280 1.30 -7.51 24.20
C LEU A 280 2.41 -6.45 24.08
N ARG A 281 2.22 -5.40 23.28
CA ARG A 281 3.15 -4.25 23.21
C ARG A 281 3.30 -3.54 24.54
N ARG A 282 2.19 -3.39 25.29
CA ARG A 282 2.18 -2.76 26.62
C ARG A 282 3.04 -3.50 27.66
N TRP A 283 3.23 -4.82 27.49
CA TRP A 283 4.11 -5.63 28.34
C TRP A 283 5.58 -5.59 27.92
N ARG A 284 5.89 -5.33 26.64
CA ARG A 284 7.28 -5.23 26.15
C ARG A 284 7.93 -3.86 26.40
N ARG A 285 7.13 -2.82 26.67
CA ARG A 285 7.59 -1.45 26.98
C ARG A 285 7.57 -1.09 28.48
N ALA A 286 7.21 -2.03 29.36
CA ALA A 286 7.20 -1.88 30.82
C ALA A 286 8.37 -2.66 31.44
#